data_AF-A0A2L0ERK3-F1
#
_entry.id   AF-A0A2L0ERK3-F1
#
_cell.length_a   1.000
_cell.length_b   1.000
_cell.length_c   1.000
_cell.angle_alpha   90.00
_cell.angle_beta   90.00
_cell.angle_gamma   90.00
#
_symmetry.space_group_name_H-M   'P 1'
#
loop_
_entity.id
_entity.type
_entity.pdbx_description
1 polymer ?
#
loop_
_entity_poly.entity_id
_entity_poly.type
_entity_poly.pdbx_seq_one_letter_code
_entity_poly.pdbx_strand_id
1 'polypeptide(L)'
;MTRSILSGLLGLLSVVAMASLPAACESGGVGDPCLPEDEYDPQFAGFKVTEENIESRSFQCQTRICLVNHFQGRVSCPLGQEAPAVCKPGEGGCADCVETSTYAPDCDPSKDAASQCFSGQCDPAGAFCSCATEADCPSNDWVCKGGQCKLHVCRDGITGCQDPSRPNAENEGKACCVPGSEGREFVPVASPVCGQCAPDSNRNAEQAVYCSCRCGVAEGEEEDPNFNFCTCPQGFTCSEIRPNVGLGDEQITGKYCIKEKSEFTSGQACGQVQGRYDSEQCEGNP
;
A
#
# COMPACT_ATOMS: atom_id res chain seq x y z
N MET A 1 -58.96 1.74 -38.02
CA MET A 1 -57.63 2.28 -38.38
C MET A 1 -56.77 2.45 -37.11
N THR A 2 -56.45 1.37 -36.38
CA THR A 2 -55.84 1.49 -35.02
C THR A 2 -54.97 0.30 -34.60
N ARG A 3 -54.39 -0.47 -35.53
CA ARG A 3 -53.63 -1.69 -35.17
C ARG A 3 -52.18 -1.78 -35.67
N SER A 4 -51.65 -0.80 -36.41
CA SER A 4 -50.29 -0.87 -36.97
C SER A 4 -49.21 -0.07 -36.23
N ILE A 5 -49.54 0.69 -35.18
CA ILE A 5 -48.56 1.59 -34.53
C ILE A 5 -47.86 0.94 -33.32
N LEU A 6 -48.41 -0.14 -32.76
CA LEU A 6 -47.84 -0.77 -31.54
C LEU A 6 -46.59 -1.64 -31.78
N SER A 7 -46.34 -2.13 -33.00
CA SER A 7 -45.19 -3.01 -33.27
C SER A 7 -43.88 -2.25 -33.50
N GLY A 8 -43.93 -0.94 -33.80
CA GLY A 8 -42.73 -0.12 -34.00
C GLY A 8 -42.06 0.34 -32.69
N LEU A 9 -42.83 0.48 -31.61
CA LEU A 9 -42.30 0.95 -30.32
C LEU A 9 -41.53 -0.13 -29.53
N LEU A 10 -41.86 -1.41 -29.74
CA LEU A 10 -41.21 -2.53 -29.05
C LEU A 10 -39.81 -2.86 -29.60
N GLY A 11 -39.50 -2.49 -30.84
CA GLY A 11 -38.16 -2.69 -31.44
C GLY A 11 -37.12 -1.63 -31.02
N LEU A 12 -37.56 -0.43 -30.63
CA LEU A 12 -36.68 0.64 -30.15
C LEU A 12 -36.32 0.51 -28.66
N LEU A 13 -37.15 -0.17 -27.87
CA LEU A 13 -36.90 -0.44 -26.45
C LEU A 13 -35.86 -1.54 -26.20
N SER A 14 -35.61 -2.43 -27.17
CA SER A 14 -34.65 -3.54 -27.02
C SER A 14 -33.19 -3.16 -27.31
N VAL A 15 -32.92 -2.05 -27.99
CA VAL A 15 -31.55 -1.56 -28.24
C VAL A 15 -31.01 -0.71 -27.08
N VAL A 16 -31.89 -0.08 -26.29
CA VAL A 16 -31.48 0.75 -25.14
C VAL A 16 -31.08 -0.10 -23.92
N ALA A 17 -31.58 -1.33 -23.80
CA ALA A 17 -31.34 -2.18 -22.63
C ALA A 17 -29.94 -2.85 -22.59
N MET A 18 -29.17 -2.83 -23.69
CA MET A 18 -27.79 -3.38 -23.71
C MET A 18 -26.70 -2.33 -23.41
N ALA A 19 -27.05 -1.04 -23.30
CA ALA A 19 -26.10 0.02 -22.98
C ALA A 19 -25.97 0.30 -21.46
N SER A 20 -26.72 -0.42 -20.63
CA SER A 20 -26.72 -0.26 -19.17
C SER A 20 -26.19 -1.48 -18.43
N LEU A 21 -25.41 -2.34 -19.09
CA LEU A 21 -24.59 -3.29 -18.36
C LEU A 21 -23.52 -2.47 -17.64
N PRO A 22 -23.46 -2.48 -16.29
CA PRO A 22 -22.34 -1.87 -15.60
C PRO A 22 -21.07 -2.46 -16.18
N ALA A 23 -20.10 -1.61 -16.53
CA ALA A 23 -18.74 -2.01 -16.87
C ALA A 23 -18.15 -2.72 -15.65
N ALA A 24 -18.52 -3.98 -15.45
CA ALA A 24 -18.07 -4.82 -14.36
C ALA A 24 -16.75 -5.42 -14.82
N CYS A 25 -15.69 -4.95 -14.16
CA CYS A 25 -14.27 -5.22 -14.41
C CYS A 25 -13.70 -4.40 -15.59
N GLU A 26 -13.39 -3.12 -15.34
CA GLU A 26 -12.26 -2.49 -16.05
C GLU A 26 -11.06 -3.43 -15.89
N SER A 27 -10.48 -3.87 -17.00
CA SER A 27 -9.28 -4.70 -16.95
C SER A 27 -8.16 -3.83 -16.39
N GLY A 28 -7.60 -4.20 -15.24
CA GLY A 28 -6.50 -3.54 -14.50
C GLY A 28 -5.25 -3.28 -15.35
N GLY A 29 -5.36 -2.39 -16.33
CA GLY A 29 -4.37 -2.09 -17.34
C GLY A 29 -3.27 -1.21 -16.79
N VAL A 30 -2.26 -0.94 -17.64
CA VAL A 30 -1.20 0.00 -17.28
C VAL A 30 -1.83 1.38 -17.03
N GLY A 31 -1.60 1.93 -15.83
CA GLY A 31 -2.10 3.21 -15.36
C GLY A 31 -3.23 3.14 -14.34
N ASP A 32 -3.85 1.98 -14.16
CA ASP A 32 -4.93 1.81 -13.19
C ASP A 32 -4.38 1.90 -11.75
N PRO A 33 -5.12 2.50 -10.81
CA PRO A 33 -4.67 2.58 -9.42
C PRO A 33 -4.53 1.17 -8.82
N CYS A 34 -3.49 0.98 -8.03
CA CYS A 34 -3.29 -0.24 -7.25
C CYS A 34 -2.91 0.10 -5.81
N LEU A 35 -3.21 -0.82 -4.90
CA LEU A 35 -2.84 -0.74 -3.49
C LEU A 35 -1.70 -1.74 -3.22
N PRO A 36 -0.49 -1.27 -2.86
CA PRO A 36 0.63 -2.16 -2.58
C PRO A 36 0.36 -3.13 -1.42
N GLU A 37 0.85 -4.37 -1.51
CA GLU A 37 0.66 -5.40 -0.49
C GLU A 37 1.20 -5.01 0.90
N ASP A 38 2.26 -4.19 0.96
CA ASP A 38 2.83 -3.69 2.22
C ASP A 38 1.81 -2.89 3.04
N GLU A 39 0.80 -2.27 2.41
CA GLU A 39 -0.23 -1.55 3.14
C GLU A 39 -1.15 -2.48 3.95
N TYR A 40 -1.17 -3.78 3.70
CA TYR A 40 -1.90 -4.72 4.55
C TYR A 40 -1.16 -5.01 5.86
N ASP A 41 0.10 -4.60 6.00
CA ASP A 41 0.81 -4.63 7.28
C ASP A 41 0.41 -3.41 8.15
N PRO A 42 -0.21 -3.63 9.33
CA PRO A 42 -0.57 -2.57 10.28
C PRO A 42 0.64 -1.78 10.84
N GLN A 43 1.87 -2.27 10.68
CA GLN A 43 3.09 -1.58 11.08
C GLN A 43 3.73 -0.78 9.95
N PHE A 44 3.26 -0.94 8.71
CA PHE A 44 3.84 -0.24 7.58
C PHE A 44 3.56 1.27 7.65
N ALA A 45 4.62 2.04 7.89
CA ALA A 45 4.57 3.49 8.02
C ALA A 45 4.31 4.22 6.68
N GLY A 46 4.38 3.51 5.56
CA GLY A 46 4.31 4.07 4.22
C GLY A 46 5.66 4.11 3.50
N PHE A 47 5.60 4.44 2.22
CA PHE A 47 6.75 4.59 1.34
C PHE A 47 7.46 5.93 1.54
N LYS A 48 8.71 6.00 1.08
CA LYS A 48 9.49 7.24 1.01
C LYS A 48 9.63 7.69 -0.44
N VAL A 49 9.63 9.00 -0.67
CA VAL A 49 9.78 9.55 -2.03
C VAL A 49 11.09 9.11 -2.71
N THR A 50 12.12 8.74 -1.95
CA THR A 50 13.40 8.26 -2.48
C THR A 50 13.41 6.77 -2.80
N GLU A 51 12.33 6.05 -2.52
CA GLU A 51 12.21 4.61 -2.68
C GLU A 51 11.36 4.26 -3.90
N GLU A 52 11.74 3.17 -4.55
CA GLU A 52 10.91 2.48 -5.52
C GLU A 52 10.53 1.09 -5.01
N ASN A 53 9.26 0.69 -5.16
CA ASN A 53 8.80 -0.67 -4.91
C ASN A 53 8.11 -1.23 -6.16
N ILE A 54 8.44 -2.46 -6.52
CA ILE A 54 7.93 -3.17 -7.68
C ILE A 54 7.33 -4.48 -7.16
N GLU A 55 6.01 -4.50 -7.00
CA GLU A 55 5.28 -5.71 -6.62
C GLU A 55 4.98 -6.52 -7.88
N SER A 56 5.73 -7.60 -8.11
CA SER A 56 5.66 -8.40 -9.35
C SER A 56 4.52 -9.44 -9.39
N ARG A 57 3.66 -9.47 -8.36
CA ARG A 57 2.58 -10.46 -8.21
C ARG A 57 1.22 -9.86 -7.83
N SER A 58 1.01 -8.60 -8.17
CA SER A 58 -0.23 -7.90 -7.80
C SER A 58 -1.47 -8.52 -8.45
N PHE A 59 -2.48 -8.80 -7.64
CA PHE A 59 -3.76 -9.32 -8.12
C PHE A 59 -4.69 -8.23 -8.69
N GLN A 60 -4.41 -6.96 -8.38
CA GLN A 60 -5.17 -5.80 -8.86
C GLN A 60 -4.81 -5.44 -10.30
N CYS A 61 -3.57 -5.76 -10.70
CA CYS A 61 -3.04 -5.42 -12.02
C CYS A 61 -3.08 -6.63 -12.96
N GLN A 62 -3.63 -6.44 -14.16
CA GLN A 62 -3.64 -7.43 -15.23
C GLN A 62 -2.21 -7.85 -15.62
N THR A 63 -1.28 -6.90 -15.54
CA THR A 63 0.16 -7.06 -15.78
C THR A 63 0.90 -7.72 -14.62
N ARG A 64 0.23 -7.92 -13.49
CA ARG A 64 0.79 -8.37 -12.20
C ARG A 64 1.79 -7.42 -11.55
N ILE A 65 1.98 -6.22 -12.09
CA ILE A 65 2.94 -5.25 -11.54
C ILE A 65 2.20 -4.07 -10.95
N CYS A 66 2.24 -3.94 -9.62
CA CYS A 66 1.92 -2.67 -8.95
C CYS A 66 3.24 -1.93 -8.72
N LEU A 67 3.39 -0.77 -9.37
CA LEU A 67 4.60 0.04 -9.28
C LEU A 67 4.37 1.17 -8.30
N VAL A 68 5.24 1.29 -7.31
CA VAL A 68 5.40 2.44 -6.43
C VAL A 68 6.65 3.18 -6.87
N ASN A 69 6.47 4.27 -7.61
CA ASN A 69 7.55 5.04 -8.22
C ASN A 69 7.77 6.36 -7.48
N HIS A 70 8.65 6.35 -6.47
CA HIS A 70 9.03 7.56 -5.74
C HIS A 70 7.84 8.26 -5.08
N PHE A 71 7.09 7.50 -4.28
CA PHE A 71 5.87 7.92 -3.60
C PHE A 71 6.13 8.09 -2.09
N GLN A 72 5.44 9.03 -1.44
CA GLN A 72 5.50 9.20 0.00
C GLN A 72 4.17 8.88 0.69
N GLY A 73 4.24 8.13 1.78
CA GLY A 73 3.09 7.80 2.64
C GLY A 73 2.41 6.50 2.21
N ARG A 74 1.10 6.40 2.44
CA ARG A 74 0.27 5.25 2.07
C ARG A 74 -0.79 5.69 1.08
N VAL A 75 -1.04 4.90 0.04
CA VAL A 75 -2.12 5.12 -0.94
C VAL A 75 -3.44 5.20 -0.21
N SER A 76 -3.69 4.32 0.76
CA SER A 76 -4.93 4.29 1.56
C SER A 76 -5.06 5.43 2.57
N CYS A 77 -4.01 6.24 2.81
CA CYS A 77 -4.01 7.29 3.83
C CYS A 77 -3.43 8.62 3.32
N PRO A 78 -4.22 9.41 2.56
CA PRO A 78 -3.73 10.62 1.88
C PRO A 78 -3.10 11.67 2.80
N LEU A 79 -3.66 11.87 3.99
CA LEU A 79 -3.21 12.88 4.93
C LEU A 79 -2.15 12.38 5.91
N GLY A 80 -1.79 11.10 5.84
CA GLY A 80 -0.98 10.47 6.89
C GLY A 80 -1.67 10.53 8.26
N GLN A 81 -0.92 10.23 9.33
CA GLN A 81 -1.44 10.30 10.70
C GLN A 81 -0.32 10.42 11.72
N GLU A 82 -0.64 10.96 12.91
CA GLU A 82 0.16 10.74 14.12
C GLU A 82 0.18 9.28 14.57
N ALA A 83 1.26 8.85 15.23
CA ALA A 83 1.28 7.52 15.83
C ALA A 83 0.13 7.43 16.87
N PRO A 84 -0.81 6.48 16.74
CA PRO A 84 -1.92 6.39 17.69
C PRO A 84 -1.40 6.06 19.08
N ALA A 85 -2.15 6.47 20.10
CA ALA A 85 -1.81 6.11 21.47
C ALA A 85 -1.87 4.59 21.64
N VAL A 86 -0.77 3.99 22.11
CA VAL A 86 -0.75 2.58 22.51
C VAL A 86 -1.61 2.39 23.76
N CYS A 87 -2.27 1.24 23.87
CA CYS A 87 -3.01 0.84 25.06
C CYS A 87 -2.71 -0.62 25.43
N LYS A 88 -3.00 -1.00 26.67
CA LYS A 88 -2.99 -2.40 27.10
C LYS A 88 -4.42 -2.85 27.39
N PRO A 89 -4.90 -3.97 26.83
CA PRO A 89 -6.27 -4.43 27.06
C PRO A 89 -6.57 -4.64 28.54
N GLY A 90 -7.62 -3.99 29.04
CA GLY A 90 -8.05 -4.06 30.43
C GLY A 90 -7.36 -3.07 31.39
N GLU A 91 -6.39 -2.31 30.91
CA GLU A 91 -5.89 -1.13 31.64
C GLU A 91 -6.80 0.08 31.38
N GLY A 92 -6.93 0.95 32.38
CA GLY A 92 -7.75 2.17 32.25
C GLY A 92 -7.11 3.18 31.28
N GLY A 93 -7.93 4.07 30.72
CA GLY A 93 -7.44 5.17 29.87
C GLY A 93 -7.72 5.00 28.38
N CYS A 94 -8.17 3.82 27.95
CA CYS A 94 -8.73 3.60 26.62
C CYS A 94 -9.97 2.70 26.70
N ALA A 95 -11.11 3.19 26.21
CA ALA A 95 -12.34 2.40 26.18
C ALA A 95 -12.35 1.38 25.03
N ASP A 96 -11.77 1.74 23.88
CA ASP A 96 -11.67 0.88 22.70
C ASP A 96 -10.21 0.56 22.36
N CYS A 97 -9.64 -0.39 23.10
CA CYS A 97 -8.27 -0.86 22.91
C CYS A 97 -8.24 -2.10 22.02
N VAL A 98 -7.76 -1.95 20.78
CA VAL A 98 -7.79 -3.04 19.78
C VAL A 98 -6.40 -3.53 19.43
N GLU A 99 -6.31 -4.83 19.13
CA GLU A 99 -5.09 -5.42 18.57
C GLU A 99 -4.89 -4.87 17.14
N THR A 100 -3.71 -4.31 16.87
CA THR A 100 -3.37 -3.80 15.55
C THR A 100 -2.31 -4.64 14.89
N SER A 101 -1.28 -5.08 15.61
CA SER A 101 -0.15 -5.80 15.03
C SER A 101 0.30 -6.97 15.91
N THR A 102 0.86 -7.99 15.26
CA THR A 102 1.54 -9.11 15.90
C THR A 102 2.98 -9.17 15.42
N TYR A 103 3.93 -9.17 16.35
CA TYR A 103 5.35 -9.39 16.10
C TYR A 103 5.73 -10.81 16.52
N ALA A 104 5.97 -11.65 15.52
CA ALA A 104 6.40 -13.04 15.66
C ALA A 104 7.22 -13.42 14.42
N PRO A 105 8.42 -12.84 14.22
CA PRO A 105 9.22 -13.11 13.03
C PRO A 105 9.57 -14.59 12.92
N ASP A 106 9.71 -15.09 11.70
CA ASP A 106 10.09 -16.47 11.45
C ASP A 106 11.48 -16.78 12.02
N CYS A 107 11.66 -18.01 12.51
CA CYS A 107 12.93 -18.53 12.97
C CYS A 107 13.11 -19.96 12.50
N ASP A 108 14.36 -20.34 12.24
CA ASP A 108 14.73 -21.73 11.95
C ASP A 108 14.96 -22.48 13.28
N PRO A 109 14.11 -23.46 13.64
CA PRO A 109 14.25 -24.20 14.89
C PRO A 109 15.52 -25.05 14.98
N SER A 110 16.23 -25.25 13.86
CA SER A 110 17.51 -25.97 13.83
C SER A 110 18.71 -25.08 14.18
N LYS A 111 18.52 -23.76 14.22
CA LYS A 111 19.56 -22.78 14.54
C LYS A 111 19.37 -22.22 15.95
N ASP A 112 20.40 -21.54 16.43
CA ASP A 112 20.37 -20.90 17.74
C ASP A 112 19.30 -19.80 17.77
N ALA A 113 18.29 -19.97 18.61
CA ALA A 113 17.19 -19.03 18.75
C ALA A 113 17.65 -17.66 19.28
N ALA A 114 18.70 -17.60 20.10
CA ALA A 114 19.26 -16.34 20.60
C ALA A 114 19.85 -15.45 19.49
N SER A 115 20.19 -16.05 18.34
CA SER A 115 20.70 -15.32 17.16
C SER A 115 19.61 -14.83 16.21
N GLN A 116 18.38 -15.31 16.37
CA GLN A 116 17.25 -15.06 15.45
C GLN A 116 16.12 -14.28 16.13
N CYS A 117 15.88 -14.54 17.42
CA CYS A 117 14.75 -14.05 18.17
C CYS A 117 15.21 -13.14 19.29
N PHE A 118 14.53 -11.98 19.42
CA PHE A 118 14.79 -11.05 20.51
C PHE A 118 14.64 -11.70 21.90
N SER A 119 13.63 -12.57 22.05
CA SER A 119 13.37 -13.36 23.25
C SER A 119 14.37 -14.50 23.49
N GLY A 120 15.18 -14.84 22.48
CA GLY A 120 15.94 -16.08 22.44
C GLY A 120 15.10 -17.36 22.38
N GLN A 121 13.80 -17.27 22.06
CA GLN A 121 12.88 -18.40 21.99
C GLN A 121 12.31 -18.54 20.57
N CYS A 122 12.53 -19.70 19.97
CA CYS A 122 11.95 -20.10 18.69
C CYS A 122 10.95 -21.25 18.95
N ASP A 123 9.69 -21.08 18.57
CA ASP A 123 8.69 -22.14 18.67
C ASP A 123 8.99 -23.22 17.61
N PRO A 124 9.30 -24.47 18.01
CA PRO A 124 9.67 -25.52 17.06
C PRO A 124 8.49 -26.03 16.23
N ALA A 125 7.25 -25.85 16.68
CA ALA A 125 6.06 -26.29 15.95
C ALA A 125 5.64 -25.24 14.92
N GLY A 126 5.77 -23.96 15.25
CA GLY A 126 5.36 -22.85 14.39
C GLY A 126 6.48 -22.21 13.57
N ALA A 127 7.75 -22.48 13.90
CA ALA A 127 8.92 -21.82 13.30
C ALA A 127 8.88 -20.28 13.38
N PHE A 128 8.40 -19.74 14.50
CA PHE A 128 8.38 -18.29 14.77
C PHE A 128 8.95 -17.96 16.14
N CYS A 129 9.50 -16.75 16.28
CA CYS A 129 10.01 -16.23 17.52
C CYS A 129 8.87 -15.98 18.49
N SER A 130 8.88 -16.71 19.61
CA SER A 130 7.83 -16.66 20.62
C SER A 130 8.24 -15.79 21.80
N CYS A 131 7.26 -15.36 22.59
CA CYS A 131 7.45 -14.65 23.84
C CYS A 131 6.88 -15.45 25.01
N ALA A 132 7.50 -15.36 26.18
CA ALA A 132 6.95 -15.88 27.43
C ALA A 132 6.41 -14.75 28.32
N THR A 133 7.02 -13.57 28.23
CA THR A 133 6.71 -12.37 29.02
C THR A 133 6.77 -11.11 28.13
N GLU A 134 6.31 -9.97 28.63
CA GLU A 134 6.42 -8.69 27.90
C GLU A 134 7.87 -8.24 27.69
N ALA A 135 8.80 -8.69 28.55
CA ALA A 135 10.24 -8.39 28.39
C ALA A 135 10.86 -9.07 27.17
N ASP A 136 10.17 -10.08 26.62
CA ASP A 136 10.57 -10.80 25.40
C ASP A 136 10.09 -10.09 24.12
N CYS A 137 9.44 -8.93 24.24
CA CYS A 137 8.89 -8.15 23.14
C CYS A 137 9.72 -6.90 22.80
N PRO A 138 9.58 -6.33 21.59
CA PRO A 138 10.44 -5.23 21.12
C PRO A 138 10.44 -3.97 21.98
N SER A 139 9.34 -3.69 22.68
CA SER A 139 9.23 -2.59 23.65
C SER A 139 8.18 -2.88 24.71
N ASN A 140 8.10 -2.03 25.74
CA ASN A 140 7.11 -2.13 26.83
C ASN A 140 5.65 -1.92 26.39
N ASP A 141 5.45 -1.46 25.16
CA ASP A 141 4.15 -1.21 24.53
C ASP A 141 3.48 -2.51 24.04
N TRP A 142 4.27 -3.59 23.91
CA TRP A 142 3.82 -4.87 23.43
C TRP A 142 3.35 -5.77 24.57
N VAL A 143 2.27 -6.52 24.33
CA VAL A 143 1.75 -7.50 25.28
C VAL A 143 2.03 -8.89 24.75
N CYS A 144 2.74 -9.70 25.53
CA CYS A 144 2.94 -11.11 25.20
C CYS A 144 1.66 -11.91 25.48
N LYS A 145 1.02 -12.44 24.44
CA LYS A 145 -0.21 -13.23 24.58
C LYS A 145 -0.28 -14.34 23.54
N GLY A 146 -0.48 -15.56 24.01
CA GLY A 146 -0.49 -16.75 23.15
C GLY A 146 0.87 -17.06 22.53
N GLY A 147 1.97 -16.67 23.19
CA GLY A 147 3.32 -16.87 22.67
C GLY A 147 3.75 -15.84 21.63
N GLN A 148 2.96 -14.81 21.35
CA GLN A 148 3.27 -13.78 20.37
C GLN A 148 3.19 -12.38 20.99
N CYS A 149 4.05 -11.47 20.52
CA CYS A 149 4.01 -10.08 20.95
C CYS A 149 2.91 -9.36 20.16
N LYS A 150 1.91 -8.84 20.86
CA LYS A 150 0.78 -8.14 20.24
C LYS A 150 0.77 -6.67 20.65
N LEU A 151 0.71 -5.79 19.67
CA LEU A 151 0.56 -4.36 19.86
C LEU A 151 -0.93 -4.00 19.81
N HIS A 152 -1.36 -3.17 20.75
CA HIS A 152 -2.71 -2.65 20.78
C HIS A 152 -2.69 -1.13 20.76
N VAL A 153 -3.64 -0.54 20.04
CA VAL A 153 -3.78 0.92 19.99
C VAL A 153 -5.19 1.35 20.37
N CYS A 154 -5.25 2.56 20.91
CA CYS A 154 -6.46 3.15 21.36
C CYS A 154 -7.22 3.79 20.20
N ARG A 155 -8.49 3.40 20.04
CA ARG A 155 -9.39 3.95 19.03
C ARG A 155 -10.31 5.05 19.56
N ASP A 156 -10.17 5.43 20.82
CA ASP A 156 -10.94 6.51 21.40
C ASP A 156 -10.73 7.80 20.60
N GLY A 157 -11.81 8.38 20.10
CA GLY A 157 -11.78 9.59 19.26
C GLY A 157 -11.47 9.36 17.77
N ILE A 158 -11.14 8.13 17.36
CA ILE A 158 -10.98 7.79 15.94
C ILE A 158 -12.36 7.56 15.33
N THR A 159 -12.75 8.41 14.38
CA THR A 159 -14.09 8.40 13.79
C THR A 159 -14.23 7.49 12.56
N GLY A 160 -13.11 6.97 12.05
CA GLY A 160 -13.07 6.06 10.92
C GLY A 160 -11.72 6.09 10.21
N CYS A 161 -11.68 5.48 9.03
CA CYS A 161 -10.50 5.42 8.18
C CYS A 161 -10.52 6.48 7.09
N GLN A 162 -9.34 6.99 6.75
CA GLN A 162 -9.18 7.81 5.54
C GLN A 162 -9.52 6.99 4.28
N ASP A 163 -10.06 7.67 3.28
CA ASP A 163 -10.47 7.10 1.99
C ASP A 163 -9.80 7.91 0.87
N PRO A 164 -8.92 7.31 0.04
CA PRO A 164 -8.21 8.03 -1.01
C PRO A 164 -9.09 8.51 -2.15
N SER A 165 -10.33 8.02 -2.25
CA SER A 165 -11.31 8.52 -3.22
C SER A 165 -12.05 9.77 -2.74
N ARG A 166 -11.82 10.21 -1.49
CA ARG A 166 -12.50 11.33 -0.86
C ARG A 166 -11.59 12.55 -0.76
N PRO A 167 -12.17 13.77 -0.80
CA PRO A 167 -11.39 14.98 -0.61
C PRO A 167 -10.81 15.06 0.81
N ASN A 168 -9.70 15.76 0.95
CA ASN A 168 -8.97 15.91 2.22
C ASN A 168 -9.86 16.37 3.40
N ALA A 169 -10.82 17.28 3.16
CA ALA A 169 -11.74 17.74 4.19
C ALA A 169 -12.61 16.61 4.80
N GLU A 170 -12.89 15.54 4.04
CA GLU A 170 -13.60 14.36 4.57
C GLU A 170 -12.67 13.37 5.27
N ASN A 171 -11.36 13.48 5.08
CA ASN A 171 -10.33 12.64 5.70
C ASN A 171 -9.76 13.26 6.98
N GLU A 172 -10.02 14.53 7.23
CA GLU A 172 -9.55 15.24 8.42
C GLU A 172 -10.06 14.57 9.71
N GLY A 173 -9.15 14.27 10.64
CA GLY A 173 -9.46 13.60 11.91
C GLY A 173 -9.74 12.10 11.82
N LYS A 174 -9.56 11.47 10.65
CA LYS A 174 -9.63 10.01 10.48
C LYS A 174 -8.25 9.38 10.52
N ALA A 175 -8.19 8.11 10.94
CA ALA A 175 -6.94 7.35 11.01
C ALA A 175 -6.55 6.73 9.66
N CYS A 176 -5.27 6.45 9.49
CA CYS A 176 -4.80 5.44 8.56
C CYS A 176 -5.20 4.05 9.08
N CYS A 177 -5.75 3.22 8.20
CA CYS A 177 -6.15 1.87 8.55
C CYS A 177 -5.52 0.85 7.61
N VAL A 178 -5.53 -0.41 8.04
CA VAL A 178 -5.27 -1.56 7.17
C VAL A 178 -6.40 -1.62 6.14
N PRO A 179 -6.09 -1.68 4.83
CA PRO A 179 -7.10 -1.77 3.79
C PRO A 179 -8.03 -2.97 3.97
N GLY A 180 -9.30 -2.78 3.63
CA GLY A 180 -10.34 -3.80 3.82
C GLY A 180 -10.87 -3.91 5.26
N SER A 181 -10.28 -3.20 6.23
CA SER A 181 -10.85 -3.06 7.56
C SER A 181 -11.82 -1.86 7.59
N GLU A 182 -13.09 -2.10 7.93
CA GLU A 182 -14.13 -1.07 7.85
C GLU A 182 -15.15 -1.15 9.00
N GLY A 183 -16.00 -0.12 9.09
CA GLY A 183 -17.09 -0.08 10.05
C GLY A 183 -16.62 -0.08 11.51
N ARG A 184 -17.06 -1.05 12.31
CA ARG A 184 -16.63 -1.15 13.72
C ARG A 184 -15.34 -1.95 13.90
N GLU A 185 -14.88 -2.63 12.85
CA GLU A 185 -13.74 -3.55 12.87
C GLU A 185 -12.54 -2.96 12.12
N PHE A 186 -12.51 -1.64 11.90
CA PHE A 186 -11.33 -1.02 11.32
C PHE A 186 -10.11 -1.23 12.22
N VAL A 187 -8.98 -1.56 11.58
CA VAL A 187 -7.70 -1.78 12.23
C VAL A 187 -6.81 -0.59 11.91
N PRO A 188 -6.60 0.34 12.86
CA PRO A 188 -5.71 1.48 12.65
C PRO A 188 -4.26 1.02 12.49
N VAL A 189 -3.50 1.72 11.64
CA VAL A 189 -2.04 1.55 11.53
C VAL A 189 -1.40 2.02 12.83
N ALA A 190 -0.47 1.25 13.38
CA ALA A 190 0.19 1.60 14.64
C ALA A 190 1.30 2.63 14.49
N SER A 191 1.86 2.73 13.28
CA SER A 191 2.99 3.59 12.96
C SER A 191 2.55 5.02 12.63
N PRO A 192 3.44 6.01 12.86
CA PRO A 192 3.30 7.31 12.22
C PRO A 192 3.35 7.15 10.70
N VAL A 193 2.50 7.89 9.97
CA VAL A 193 2.45 7.82 8.50
C VAL A 193 2.58 9.23 7.94
N CYS A 194 3.56 9.45 7.07
CA CYS A 194 3.70 10.71 6.35
C CYS A 194 2.49 10.97 5.45
N GLY A 195 2.10 12.23 5.35
CA GLY A 195 1.20 12.71 4.33
C GLY A 195 1.74 12.48 2.92
N GLN A 196 0.83 12.33 1.96
CA GLN A 196 1.22 12.24 0.56
C GLN A 196 1.73 13.58 0.04
N CYS A 197 2.57 13.52 -0.99
CA CYS A 197 3.00 14.70 -1.72
C CYS A 197 1.82 15.43 -2.38
N ALA A 198 1.97 16.73 -2.64
CA ALA A 198 0.93 17.56 -3.24
C ALA A 198 0.51 17.03 -4.63
N PRO A 199 -0.74 17.26 -5.08
CA PRO A 199 -1.20 16.71 -6.36
C PRO A 199 -0.43 17.23 -7.58
N ASP A 200 0.20 18.40 -7.48
CA ASP A 200 1.01 19.02 -8.52
C ASP A 200 2.49 18.59 -8.51
N SER A 201 2.89 17.73 -7.56
CA SER A 201 4.26 17.21 -7.43
C SER A 201 4.59 16.06 -8.39
N ASN A 202 3.58 15.43 -9.01
CA ASN A 202 3.67 14.12 -9.69
C ASN A 202 4.15 12.97 -8.77
N ARG A 203 4.13 13.15 -7.44
CA ARG A 203 4.53 12.16 -6.42
C ARG A 203 3.38 11.77 -5.49
N ASN A 204 2.14 12.16 -5.82
CA ASN A 204 0.94 11.66 -5.14
C ASN A 204 0.60 10.24 -5.63
N ALA A 205 -0.29 9.54 -4.92
CA ALA A 205 -0.61 8.15 -5.25
C ALA A 205 -1.09 7.99 -6.71
N GLU A 206 -1.94 8.89 -7.21
CA GLU A 206 -2.44 8.81 -8.59
C GLU A 206 -1.31 8.85 -9.64
N GLN A 207 -0.26 9.63 -9.42
CA GLN A 207 0.82 9.82 -10.40
C GLN A 207 2.04 8.92 -10.16
N ALA A 208 2.12 8.25 -9.00
CA ALA A 208 3.28 7.47 -8.58
C ALA A 208 2.97 6.02 -8.20
N VAL A 209 1.71 5.65 -7.97
CA VAL A 209 1.31 4.29 -7.59
C VAL A 209 0.19 3.77 -8.50
N TYR A 210 0.56 2.86 -9.39
CA TYR A 210 -0.37 2.32 -10.40
C TYR A 210 0.15 1.01 -10.98
N CYS A 211 -0.76 0.30 -11.63
CA CYS A 211 -0.44 -0.86 -12.43
C CYS A 211 0.51 -0.47 -13.56
N SER A 212 1.69 -1.08 -13.61
CA SER A 212 2.69 -0.83 -14.64
C SER A 212 2.97 -2.11 -15.43
N CYS A 213 3.90 -2.08 -16.36
CA CYS A 213 4.43 -3.27 -16.99
C CYS A 213 5.92 -3.10 -17.30
N ARG A 214 6.64 -4.22 -17.30
CA ARG A 214 8.06 -4.25 -17.64
C ARG A 214 8.21 -4.09 -19.15
N CYS A 215 8.92 -3.05 -19.58
CA CYS A 215 9.06 -2.63 -20.97
C CYS A 215 10.49 -2.75 -21.50
N GLY A 216 11.46 -3.11 -20.65
CA GLY A 216 12.83 -3.41 -21.06
C GLY A 216 13.68 -3.92 -19.90
N VAL A 217 14.89 -4.35 -20.22
CA VAL A 217 15.95 -4.68 -19.24
C VAL A 217 16.62 -3.41 -18.69
N ALA A 218 17.44 -3.57 -17.66
CA ALA A 218 18.27 -2.48 -17.14
C ALA A 218 19.26 -1.99 -18.20
N GLU A 219 19.69 -0.74 -18.08
CA GLU A 219 20.63 -0.16 -19.03
C GLU A 219 21.96 -0.91 -19.03
N GLY A 220 22.42 -1.29 -20.24
CA GLY A 220 23.64 -2.06 -20.42
C GLY A 220 23.47 -3.58 -20.36
N GLU A 221 22.28 -4.08 -20.06
CA GLU A 221 21.97 -5.51 -20.07
C GLU A 221 21.47 -6.00 -21.43
N GLU A 222 21.67 -7.29 -21.71
CA GLU A 222 21.12 -7.94 -22.90
C GLU A 222 19.66 -8.36 -22.64
N GLU A 223 18.78 -8.14 -23.64
CA GLU A 223 17.39 -8.58 -23.56
C GLU A 223 17.31 -10.12 -23.67
N ASP A 224 16.57 -10.75 -22.75
CA ASP A 224 16.22 -12.17 -22.88
C ASP A 224 15.18 -12.33 -24.00
N PRO A 225 15.50 -13.05 -25.10
CA PRO A 225 14.58 -13.23 -26.22
C PRO A 225 13.30 -14.02 -25.85
N ASN A 226 13.27 -14.68 -24.68
CA ASN A 226 12.09 -15.39 -24.18
C ASN A 226 11.21 -14.54 -23.27
N PHE A 227 11.68 -13.35 -22.87
CA PHE A 227 10.90 -12.44 -22.03
C PHE A 227 10.03 -11.51 -22.90
N ASN A 228 8.73 -11.47 -22.61
CA ASN A 228 7.80 -10.61 -23.34
C ASN A 228 7.71 -9.24 -22.66
N PHE A 229 8.46 -8.25 -23.15
CA PHE A 229 8.29 -6.86 -22.75
C PHE A 229 7.01 -6.27 -23.32
N CYS A 230 6.32 -5.45 -22.52
CA CYS A 230 5.17 -4.71 -22.99
C CYS A 230 5.59 -3.46 -23.78
N THR A 231 4.73 -3.01 -24.70
CA THR A 231 4.80 -1.65 -25.24
C THR A 231 4.01 -0.72 -24.32
N CYS A 232 4.63 0.36 -23.85
CA CYS A 232 3.92 1.34 -23.02
C CYS A 232 2.76 1.98 -23.79
N PRO A 233 1.57 2.09 -23.18
CA PRO A 233 0.42 2.73 -23.82
C PRO A 233 0.62 4.25 -23.93
N GLN A 234 -0.31 4.93 -24.59
CA GLN A 234 -0.29 6.39 -24.72
C GLN A 234 -0.24 7.08 -23.34
N GLY A 235 0.61 8.10 -23.21
CA GLY A 235 0.80 8.83 -21.96
C GLY A 235 1.78 8.17 -21.00
N PHE A 236 2.45 7.09 -21.44
CA PHE A 236 3.48 6.39 -20.68
C PHE A 236 4.78 6.30 -21.48
N THR A 237 5.90 6.37 -20.77
CA THR A 237 7.24 6.19 -21.33
C THR A 237 7.95 5.02 -20.64
N CYS A 238 8.82 4.33 -21.38
CA CYS A 238 9.62 3.24 -20.84
C CYS A 238 10.89 3.82 -20.17
N SER A 239 10.90 3.83 -18.83
CA SER A 239 12.01 4.40 -18.05
C SER A 239 12.67 3.34 -17.18
N GLU A 240 13.99 3.46 -16.97
CA GLU A 240 14.69 2.65 -15.97
C GLU A 240 14.23 3.08 -14.58
N ILE A 241 13.75 2.11 -13.80
CA ILE A 241 13.29 2.33 -12.41
C ILE A 241 14.26 1.69 -11.44
N ARG A 242 14.74 0.48 -11.75
CA ARG A 242 15.66 -0.24 -10.89
C ARG A 242 16.91 -0.66 -11.68
N PRO A 243 18.03 0.07 -11.54
CA PRO A 243 19.27 -0.29 -12.23
C PRO A 243 19.82 -1.62 -11.73
N ASN A 244 20.55 -2.34 -12.57
CA ASN A 244 21.30 -3.51 -12.13
C ASN A 244 22.62 -3.08 -11.49
N VAL A 245 22.68 -3.07 -10.17
CA VAL A 245 23.91 -2.78 -9.40
C VAL A 245 24.61 -4.04 -8.89
N GLY A 246 24.21 -5.22 -9.37
CA GLY A 246 24.73 -6.52 -8.92
C GLY A 246 24.28 -6.92 -7.51
N LEU A 247 23.23 -6.27 -7.00
CA LEU A 247 22.62 -6.53 -5.69
C LEU A 247 21.10 -6.58 -5.85
N GLY A 248 20.45 -7.52 -5.17
CA GLY A 248 18.99 -7.68 -5.18
C GLY A 248 18.49 -8.74 -6.18
N ASP A 249 17.19 -8.71 -6.46
CA ASP A 249 16.54 -9.64 -7.37
C ASP A 249 16.67 -9.15 -8.82
N GLU A 250 17.43 -9.88 -9.63
CA GLU A 250 17.64 -9.61 -11.06
C GLU A 250 16.33 -9.69 -11.87
N GLN A 251 15.29 -10.33 -11.35
CA GLN A 251 14.01 -10.46 -12.05
C GLN A 251 13.20 -9.17 -12.04
N ILE A 252 13.47 -8.25 -11.10
CA ILE A 252 12.75 -6.97 -10.97
C ILE A 252 13.59 -5.77 -11.38
N THR A 253 14.87 -5.94 -11.72
CA THR A 253 15.68 -4.87 -12.33
C THR A 253 15.17 -4.53 -13.74
N GLY A 254 15.31 -3.27 -14.13
CA GLY A 254 15.07 -2.82 -15.49
C GLY A 254 14.05 -1.71 -15.65
N LYS A 255 13.43 -1.69 -16.83
CA LYS A 255 12.59 -0.58 -17.30
C LYS A 255 11.12 -0.91 -17.18
N TYR A 256 10.35 0.07 -16.75
CA TYR A 256 8.91 -0.02 -16.55
C TYR A 256 8.20 1.17 -17.17
N CYS A 257 6.93 0.96 -17.54
CA CYS A 257 6.10 2.02 -18.06
C CYS A 257 5.71 2.97 -16.93
N ILE A 258 6.18 4.21 -17.00
CA ILE A 258 5.77 5.29 -16.10
C ILE A 258 4.98 6.35 -16.85
N LYS A 259 4.14 7.10 -16.15
CA LYS A 259 3.44 8.24 -16.74
C LYS A 259 4.45 9.24 -17.31
N GLU A 260 4.18 9.76 -18.49
CA GLU A 260 5.02 10.81 -19.08
C GLU A 260 5.10 12.01 -18.13
N LYS A 261 6.28 12.62 -18.00
CA LYS A 261 6.54 13.78 -17.11
C LYS A 261 6.50 13.45 -15.62
N SER A 262 6.45 12.17 -15.25
CA SER A 262 6.56 11.72 -13.86
C SER A 262 7.97 11.21 -13.52
N GLU A 263 8.99 11.44 -14.35
CA GLU A 263 10.37 11.01 -14.11
C GLU A 263 10.88 11.58 -12.79
N PHE A 264 11.49 10.73 -11.96
CA PHE A 264 12.05 11.17 -10.68
C PHE A 264 13.34 11.94 -10.88
N THR A 265 13.45 13.08 -10.20
CA THR A 265 14.58 14.01 -10.31
C THR A 265 15.34 14.14 -9.00
N SER A 266 14.64 14.23 -7.87
CA SER A 266 15.24 14.27 -6.53
C SER A 266 14.18 14.11 -5.43
N GLY A 267 14.60 13.87 -4.18
CA GLY A 267 13.69 13.77 -3.04
C GLY A 267 12.89 15.06 -2.74
N GLN A 268 13.37 16.22 -3.19
CA GLN A 268 12.64 17.48 -3.09
C GLN A 268 11.42 17.56 -4.02
N ALA A 269 11.24 16.58 -4.91
CA ALA A 269 10.11 16.51 -5.83
C ALA A 269 8.76 16.42 -5.10
N CYS A 270 8.72 16.03 -3.82
CA CYS A 270 7.45 15.91 -3.07
C CYS A 270 6.69 17.24 -2.92
N GLY A 271 7.40 18.38 -2.92
CA GLY A 271 6.76 19.69 -2.77
C GLY A 271 6.13 19.88 -1.39
N GLN A 272 4.85 20.23 -1.33
CA GLN A 272 4.09 20.32 -0.08
C GLN A 272 3.55 18.94 0.32
N VAL A 273 3.61 18.63 1.61
CA VAL A 273 3.08 17.39 2.20
C VAL A 273 1.67 17.63 2.69
N GLN A 274 0.74 16.77 2.29
CA GLN A 274 -0.66 16.87 2.67
C GLN A 274 -0.88 16.29 4.06
N GLY A 275 -1.28 17.10 5.04
CA GLY A 275 -1.62 16.60 6.37
C GLY A 275 -0.40 16.43 7.28
N ARG A 276 -0.14 15.21 7.77
CA ARG A 276 0.94 14.94 8.72
C ARG A 276 2.31 15.12 8.07
N TYR A 277 3.08 16.05 8.60
CA TYR A 277 4.47 16.28 8.22
C TYR A 277 5.37 16.14 9.46
N ASP A 278 6.44 15.38 9.30
CA ASP A 278 7.50 15.21 10.29
C ASP A 278 8.84 15.31 9.57
N SER A 279 9.70 16.26 9.94
CA SER A 279 10.94 16.51 9.20
C SER A 279 11.99 15.40 9.34
N GLU A 280 11.82 14.47 10.29
CA GLU A 280 12.71 13.31 10.45
C GLU A 280 12.28 12.13 9.57
N GLN A 281 10.99 12.07 9.19
CA GLN A 281 10.40 10.94 8.49
C GLN A 281 9.91 11.27 7.08
N CYS A 282 9.53 12.52 6.83
CA CYS A 282 8.89 12.97 5.60
C CYS A 282 9.79 13.93 4.81
N GLU A 283 9.84 13.72 3.50
CA GLU A 283 10.46 14.62 2.54
C GLU A 283 9.44 15.65 2.04
N GLY A 284 9.94 16.84 1.69
CA GLY A 284 9.13 17.99 1.27
C GLY A 284 8.96 19.04 2.38
N ASN A 285 7.91 19.84 2.27
CA ASN A 285 7.60 20.95 3.16
C ASN A 285 6.17 20.81 3.73
N PRO A 286 5.88 21.34 4.93
CA PRO A 286 4.52 21.36 5.48
C PRO A 286 3.56 22.28 4.70
#